data_AF-A0A1G7PG75-F1
#
_entry.id   AF-A0A1G7PG75-F1
#
_cell.length_a   1.000
_cell.length_b   1.000
_cell.length_c   1.000
_cell.angle_alpha   90.00
_cell.angle_beta   90.00
_cell.angle_gamma   90.00
#
_symmetry.space_group_name_H-M   'P 1'
#
loop_
_entity.id
_entity.type
_entity.pdbx_description
1 polymer ?
#
loop_
_entity_poly.entity_id
_entity_poly.type
_entity_poly.pdbx_seq_one_letter_code
_entity_poly.pdbx_strand_id
1 'polypeptide(L)'
;MAFYYSRFFHIRRLRSDECGAVNVIMGVLLVPLIGALGIGFEVSNWSMMTRGMQNAADAAALAAATNNGSNYDVEAKAVAARYGFVDGTSNVSVTVSNAAACPGGGNNCYSATISGYVPLYLSQVIGYRGDATLNGGSAKQIGAASVAKRPSTPTDFCLLALGPQGIRSNGAPKASMACNAMSNTGSTCNGGNLGAPIGAAHNTNNGCGVTQYSNVPAVVDTYAALASKIPPDPCSSYPQEPTKKKDPALPASNQWSGYQSLGSTFVVCGDLQLTGNVTIDAPAGTVLVIENGQLDTNGYALTTTKGTGLTVIFSGDNSGSYTHGPTGGGTLDIAAPTSGTWSGVAIYQDPKLTNGVDVSAAGNSPAWDITGLVYLPNSSVTLSGAVNKAGFGKSCFAMVVKDITVNGTGMILPNGECVPAGLSMPNTTIPGRAMLVL
;
A
#
# COMPACT_ATOMS: atom_id res chain seq x y z
N MET A 1 -32.52 -64.76 -74.87
CA MET A 1 -31.15 -64.39 -75.29
C MET A 1 -31.12 -62.92 -75.73
N ALA A 2 -31.28 -61.95 -74.82
CA ALA A 2 -31.34 -60.52 -75.18
C ALA A 2 -31.11 -59.52 -74.00
N PHE A 3 -30.31 -59.84 -72.99
CA PHE A 3 -30.06 -58.89 -71.88
C PHE A 3 -28.59 -58.65 -71.51
N TYR A 4 -27.63 -59.27 -72.21
CA TYR A 4 -26.20 -59.15 -71.87
C TYR A 4 -25.42 -58.11 -72.71
N TYR A 5 -26.00 -57.54 -73.77
CA TYR A 5 -25.28 -56.66 -74.71
C TYR A 5 -25.30 -55.17 -74.34
N SER A 6 -26.10 -54.74 -73.35
CA SER A 6 -26.27 -53.32 -73.00
C SER A 6 -25.15 -52.74 -72.13
N ARG A 7 -24.41 -53.56 -71.38
CA ARG A 7 -23.41 -53.08 -70.40
C ARG A 7 -22.03 -52.73 -70.98
N PHE A 8 -21.62 -53.31 -72.11
CA PHE A 8 -20.29 -53.04 -72.70
C PHE A 8 -20.24 -51.77 -73.59
N PHE A 9 -21.40 -51.33 -74.12
CA PHE A 9 -21.46 -50.19 -75.03
C PHE A 9 -21.22 -48.85 -74.33
N HIS A 10 -21.60 -48.73 -73.05
CA HIS A 10 -21.44 -47.51 -72.27
C HIS A 10 -19.97 -47.27 -71.86
N ILE A 11 -19.21 -48.33 -71.57
CA ILE A 11 -17.80 -48.23 -71.17
C ILE A 11 -16.90 -47.90 -72.37
N ARG A 12 -17.20 -48.43 -73.57
CA ARG A 12 -16.48 -48.05 -74.80
C ARG A 12 -16.71 -46.59 -75.19
N ARG A 13 -17.95 -46.09 -75.04
CA ARG A 13 -18.32 -44.71 -75.35
C ARG A 13 -17.66 -43.70 -74.40
N LEU A 14 -17.52 -44.04 -73.12
CA LEU A 14 -16.74 -43.25 -72.14
C LEU A 14 -15.24 -43.22 -72.44
N ARG A 15 -14.70 -44.26 -73.09
CA ARG A 15 -13.26 -44.38 -73.39
C ARG A 15 -12.84 -43.63 -74.66
N SER A 16 -13.80 -43.26 -75.51
CA SER A 16 -13.60 -42.51 -76.76
C SER A 16 -14.17 -41.08 -76.71
N ASP A 17 -14.57 -40.61 -75.52
CA ASP A 17 -15.15 -39.28 -75.32
C ASP A 17 -14.05 -38.29 -74.86
N GLU A 18 -13.61 -37.43 -75.78
CA GLU A 18 -12.58 -36.40 -75.52
C GLU A 18 -13.16 -35.12 -74.90
N CYS A 19 -14.49 -34.97 -74.89
CA CYS A 19 -15.17 -33.78 -74.35
C CYS A 19 -15.27 -33.78 -72.81
N GLY A 20 -14.88 -34.88 -72.15
CA GLY A 20 -14.93 -35.04 -70.68
C GLY A 20 -13.60 -34.81 -69.95
N ALA A 21 -12.46 -34.72 -70.66
CA ALA A 21 -11.13 -34.64 -70.05
C ALA A 21 -10.95 -33.40 -69.15
N VAL A 22 -11.52 -32.26 -69.56
CA VAL A 22 -11.49 -31.01 -68.78
C VAL A 22 -12.27 -31.14 -67.47
N ASN A 23 -13.38 -31.88 -67.46
CA ASN A 23 -14.19 -32.09 -66.24
C ASN A 23 -13.45 -32.96 -65.22
N VAL A 24 -12.66 -33.94 -65.67
CA VAL A 24 -11.84 -34.79 -64.79
C VAL A 24 -10.69 -33.99 -64.19
N ILE A 25 -9.97 -33.19 -64.99
CA ILE A 25 -8.88 -32.33 -64.51
C ILE A 25 -9.43 -31.27 -63.55
N MET A 26 -10.54 -30.61 -63.89
CA MET A 26 -11.21 -29.63 -63.04
C MET A 26 -11.69 -30.27 -61.72
N GLY A 27 -12.28 -31.46 -61.78
CA GLY A 27 -12.72 -32.19 -60.59
C GLY A 27 -11.56 -32.53 -59.64
N VAL A 28 -10.41 -32.91 -60.18
CA VAL A 28 -9.19 -33.18 -59.39
C VAL A 28 -8.59 -31.89 -58.82
N LEU A 29 -8.57 -30.79 -59.58
CA LEU A 29 -8.05 -29.48 -59.13
C LEU A 29 -8.96 -28.78 -58.12
N LEU A 30 -10.25 -29.09 -58.10
CA LEU A 30 -11.21 -28.55 -57.14
C LEU A 30 -10.90 -28.99 -55.70
N VAL A 31 -10.38 -30.20 -55.51
CA VAL A 31 -10.01 -30.75 -54.18
C VAL A 31 -8.93 -29.90 -53.48
N PRO A 32 -7.75 -29.62 -54.08
CA PRO A 32 -6.75 -28.77 -53.45
C PRO A 32 -7.21 -27.31 -53.31
N LEU A 33 -8.05 -26.79 -54.21
CA LEU A 33 -8.60 -25.42 -54.10
C LEU A 33 -9.55 -25.30 -52.90
N ILE A 34 -10.48 -26.24 -52.72
CA ILE A 34 -11.38 -26.28 -51.56
C ILE A 34 -10.59 -26.53 -50.28
N GLY A 35 -9.58 -27.40 -50.32
CA GLY A 35 -8.68 -27.63 -49.20
C GLY A 35 -7.95 -26.36 -48.75
N ALA A 36 -7.38 -25.60 -49.71
CA ALA A 36 -6.68 -24.35 -49.43
C ALA A 36 -7.61 -23.29 -48.83
N LEU A 37 -8.82 -23.12 -49.39
CA LEU A 37 -9.84 -22.23 -48.84
C LEU A 37 -10.28 -22.66 -47.43
N GLY A 38 -10.46 -23.96 -47.22
CA GLY A 38 -10.83 -24.56 -45.94
C GLY A 38 -9.81 -24.29 -44.85
N ILE A 39 -8.53 -24.55 -45.12
CA ILE A 39 -7.44 -24.22 -44.20
C ILE A 39 -7.42 -22.71 -43.91
N GLY A 40 -7.50 -21.87 -44.94
CA GLY A 40 -7.43 -20.42 -44.80
C GLY A 40 -8.52 -19.87 -43.86
N PHE A 41 -9.77 -20.31 -44.05
CA PHE A 41 -10.88 -19.92 -43.19
C PHE A 41 -10.74 -20.46 -41.76
N GLU A 42 -10.43 -21.76 -41.62
CA GLU A 42 -10.36 -22.40 -40.31
C GLU A 42 -9.20 -21.88 -39.47
N VAL A 43 -8.00 -21.74 -40.04
CA VAL A 43 -6.84 -21.17 -39.34
C VAL A 43 -7.12 -19.73 -38.91
N SER A 44 -7.80 -18.94 -39.76
CA SER A 44 -8.22 -17.59 -39.39
C SER A 44 -9.19 -17.60 -38.20
N ASN A 45 -10.16 -18.51 -38.21
CA ASN A 45 -11.09 -18.70 -37.10
C ASN A 45 -10.38 -19.16 -35.81
N TRP A 46 -9.44 -20.11 -35.90
CA TRP A 46 -8.65 -20.58 -34.76
C TRP A 46 -7.81 -19.45 -34.17
N SER A 47 -7.17 -18.65 -35.01
CA SER A 47 -6.37 -17.50 -34.59
C SER A 47 -7.23 -16.45 -33.88
N MET A 48 -8.40 -16.12 -34.43
CA MET A 48 -9.34 -15.19 -33.81
C MET A 48 -9.82 -15.69 -32.44
N MET A 49 -10.25 -16.96 -32.36
CA MET A 49 -10.69 -17.55 -31.09
C MET A 49 -9.56 -17.65 -30.06
N THR A 50 -8.36 -18.03 -30.48
CA THR A 50 -7.18 -18.12 -29.59
C THR A 50 -6.79 -16.75 -29.05
N ARG A 51 -6.87 -15.68 -29.86
CA ARG A 51 -6.65 -14.30 -29.37
C ARG A 51 -7.71 -13.89 -28.34
N GLY A 52 -8.97 -14.25 -28.57
CA GLY A 52 -10.05 -14.06 -27.60
C GLY A 52 -9.75 -14.79 -26.28
N MET A 53 -9.32 -16.05 -26.37
CA MET A 53 -8.91 -16.85 -25.21
C MET A 53 -7.71 -16.23 -24.48
N GLN A 54 -6.72 -15.69 -25.19
CA GLN A 54 -5.56 -15.04 -24.57
C GLN A 54 -5.97 -13.79 -23.79
N ASN A 55 -6.78 -12.91 -24.37
CA ASN A 55 -7.30 -11.73 -23.67
C ASN A 55 -8.07 -12.11 -22.40
N ALA A 56 -8.86 -13.19 -22.47
CA ALA A 56 -9.61 -13.71 -21.33
C ALA A 56 -8.69 -14.34 -20.27
N ALA A 57 -7.67 -15.10 -20.69
CA ALA A 57 -6.69 -15.72 -19.81
C ALA A 57 -5.84 -14.66 -19.08
N ASP A 58 -5.39 -13.63 -19.78
CA ASP A 58 -4.64 -12.50 -19.20
C ASP A 58 -5.46 -11.76 -18.15
N ALA A 59 -6.71 -11.42 -18.48
CA ALA A 59 -7.62 -10.77 -17.55
C ALA A 59 -7.93 -11.66 -16.33
N ALA A 60 -8.17 -12.96 -16.54
CA ALA A 60 -8.45 -13.92 -15.48
C ALA A 60 -7.23 -14.12 -14.56
N ALA A 61 -6.01 -14.24 -15.11
CA ALA A 61 -4.79 -14.37 -14.33
C ALA A 61 -4.53 -13.12 -13.48
N LEU A 62 -4.69 -11.91 -14.05
CA LEU A 62 -4.59 -10.65 -13.30
C LEU A 62 -5.64 -10.54 -12.20
N ALA A 63 -6.87 -11.00 -12.45
CA ALA A 63 -7.94 -10.99 -11.46
C ALA A 63 -7.65 -11.94 -10.30
N ALA A 64 -7.20 -13.17 -10.58
CA ALA A 64 -6.74 -14.11 -9.57
C ALA A 64 -5.60 -13.51 -8.72
N ALA A 65 -4.57 -12.96 -9.37
CA ALA A 65 -3.45 -12.33 -8.68
C ALA A 65 -3.86 -11.10 -7.86
N THR A 66 -4.84 -10.33 -8.33
CA THR A 66 -5.37 -9.16 -7.61
C THR A 66 -6.17 -9.58 -6.38
N ASN A 67 -6.99 -10.63 -6.49
CA ASN A 67 -7.74 -11.18 -5.37
C ASN A 67 -6.77 -11.68 -4.28
N ASN A 68 -5.78 -12.51 -4.64
CA ASN A 68 -4.76 -13.06 -3.74
C ASN A 68 -5.31 -13.71 -2.44
N GLY A 69 -6.58 -14.12 -2.45
CA GLY A 69 -7.29 -14.77 -1.35
C GLY A 69 -7.67 -16.21 -1.71
N SER A 70 -8.49 -16.86 -0.88
CA SER A 70 -8.90 -18.26 -1.08
C SER A 70 -9.89 -18.46 -2.23
N ASN A 71 -10.51 -17.40 -2.75
CA ASN A 71 -11.51 -17.42 -3.83
C ASN A 71 -10.97 -16.84 -5.15
N TYR A 72 -9.64 -16.84 -5.33
CA TYR A 72 -8.97 -16.34 -6.54
C TYR A 72 -9.47 -17.02 -7.83
N ASP A 73 -9.82 -18.31 -7.74
CA ASP A 73 -10.27 -19.14 -8.84
C ASP A 73 -11.69 -18.76 -9.28
N VAL A 74 -12.58 -18.49 -8.33
CA VAL A 74 -13.94 -18.00 -8.59
C VAL A 74 -13.90 -16.66 -9.31
N GLU A 75 -13.07 -15.73 -8.84
CA GLU A 75 -12.91 -14.41 -9.46
C GLU A 75 -12.36 -14.53 -10.89
N ALA A 76 -11.31 -15.34 -11.09
CA ALA A 76 -10.74 -15.57 -12.41
C ALA A 76 -11.73 -16.20 -13.41
N LYS A 77 -12.50 -17.21 -12.97
CA LYS A 77 -13.54 -17.83 -13.81
C LYS A 77 -14.67 -16.85 -14.14
N ALA A 78 -15.07 -16.01 -13.17
CA ALA A 78 -16.07 -14.96 -13.41
C ALA A 78 -15.58 -13.92 -14.43
N VAL A 79 -14.30 -13.54 -14.38
CA VAL A 79 -13.69 -12.64 -15.38
C VAL A 79 -13.60 -13.32 -16.75
N ALA A 80 -13.15 -14.57 -16.84
CA ALA A 80 -13.13 -15.32 -18.11
C ALA A 80 -14.53 -15.42 -18.75
N ALA A 81 -15.57 -15.63 -17.93
CA ALA A 81 -16.96 -15.65 -18.38
C ALA A 81 -17.42 -14.31 -19.00
N ARG A 82 -16.92 -13.15 -18.53
CA ARG A 82 -17.22 -11.84 -19.13
C ARG A 82 -16.67 -11.70 -20.55
N TYR A 83 -15.65 -12.47 -20.91
CA TYR A 83 -15.10 -12.56 -22.26
C TYR A 83 -15.80 -13.65 -23.11
N GLY A 84 -16.85 -14.30 -22.58
CA GLY A 84 -17.59 -15.35 -23.26
C GLY A 84 -17.04 -16.77 -23.03
N PHE A 85 -16.01 -16.93 -22.20
CA PHE A 85 -15.39 -18.22 -21.88
C PHE A 85 -15.87 -18.73 -20.52
N VAL A 86 -17.07 -19.32 -20.51
CA VAL A 86 -17.69 -19.89 -19.29
C VAL A 86 -17.19 -21.32 -19.08
N ASP A 87 -16.64 -21.58 -17.89
CA ASP A 87 -16.13 -22.91 -17.52
C ASP A 87 -17.23 -23.99 -17.59
N GLY A 88 -16.90 -25.15 -18.17
CA GLY A 88 -17.83 -26.28 -18.34
C GLY A 88 -18.95 -26.06 -19.36
N THR A 89 -18.99 -24.92 -20.05
CA THR A 89 -20.04 -24.60 -21.04
C THR A 89 -19.46 -24.59 -22.45
N SER A 90 -20.23 -25.04 -23.44
CA SER A 90 -19.82 -25.03 -24.85
C SER A 90 -18.46 -25.69 -25.12
N ASN A 91 -18.11 -26.71 -24.32
CA ASN A 91 -16.81 -27.41 -24.35
C ASN A 91 -15.60 -26.51 -24.08
N VAL A 92 -15.81 -25.39 -23.37
CA VAL A 92 -14.76 -24.55 -22.80
C VAL A 92 -14.45 -25.04 -21.39
N SER A 93 -13.16 -25.09 -21.05
CA SER A 93 -12.66 -25.36 -19.71
C SER A 93 -11.74 -24.22 -19.29
N VAL A 94 -11.95 -23.70 -18.09
CA VAL A 94 -11.13 -22.66 -17.48
C VAL A 94 -10.50 -23.23 -16.21
N THR A 95 -9.19 -23.43 -16.26
CA THR A 95 -8.41 -23.92 -15.13
C THR A 95 -7.58 -22.78 -14.55
N VAL A 96 -7.60 -22.64 -13.23
CA VAL A 96 -6.92 -21.56 -12.52
C VAL A 96 -6.07 -22.18 -11.40
N SER A 97 -4.86 -21.69 -11.20
CA SER A 97 -3.95 -22.19 -10.16
C SER A 97 -3.15 -21.04 -9.57
N ASN A 98 -2.92 -21.06 -8.24
CA ASN A 98 -2.01 -20.15 -7.53
C ASN A 98 -0.62 -20.77 -7.28
N ALA A 99 -0.37 -21.95 -7.84
CA ALA A 99 0.89 -22.68 -7.71
C ALA A 99 1.71 -22.67 -9.01
N ALA A 100 1.44 -21.71 -9.90
CA ALA A 100 2.15 -21.62 -11.17
C ALA A 100 3.59 -21.16 -10.95
N ALA A 101 4.50 -21.67 -11.78
CA ALA A 101 5.89 -21.26 -11.77
C ALA A 101 6.01 -19.77 -12.13
N CYS A 102 6.79 -19.03 -11.35
CA CYS A 102 7.10 -17.64 -11.64
C CYS A 102 8.39 -17.50 -12.47
N PRO A 103 8.48 -16.50 -13.37
CA PRO A 103 9.75 -16.14 -13.98
C PRO A 103 10.75 -15.71 -12.92
N GLY A 104 11.91 -16.37 -12.87
CA GLY A 104 12.93 -16.21 -11.83
C GLY A 104 12.87 -17.23 -10.69
N GLY A 105 11.91 -18.16 -10.71
CA GLY A 105 11.79 -19.26 -9.73
C GLY A 105 10.64 -19.07 -8.72
N GLY A 106 10.23 -20.17 -8.08
CA GLY A 106 9.09 -20.23 -7.16
C GLY A 106 7.78 -20.64 -7.83
N ASN A 107 6.82 -21.11 -7.02
CA ASN A 107 5.51 -21.61 -7.46
C ASN A 107 4.36 -20.86 -6.77
N ASN A 108 4.40 -19.52 -6.79
CA ASN A 108 3.40 -18.67 -6.14
C ASN A 108 2.76 -17.67 -7.12
N CYS A 109 2.88 -17.93 -8.42
CA CYS A 109 2.19 -17.15 -9.45
C CYS A 109 0.79 -17.71 -9.69
N TYR A 110 -0.08 -16.83 -10.15
CA TYR A 110 -1.44 -17.18 -10.57
C TYR A 110 -1.45 -17.46 -12.05
N SER A 111 -2.07 -18.55 -12.47
CA SER A 111 -2.27 -18.88 -13.87
C SER A 111 -3.74 -19.06 -14.18
N ALA A 112 -4.13 -18.69 -15.40
CA ALA A 112 -5.42 -19.02 -15.98
C ALA A 112 -5.17 -19.66 -17.33
N THR A 113 -5.69 -20.88 -17.52
CA THR A 113 -5.62 -21.62 -18.78
C THR A 113 -7.03 -21.88 -19.27
N ILE A 114 -7.33 -21.34 -20.46
CA ILE A 114 -8.60 -21.52 -21.15
C ILE A 114 -8.36 -22.47 -22.31
N SER A 115 -9.14 -23.52 -22.39
CA SER A 115 -9.11 -24.48 -23.50
C SER A 115 -10.50 -24.69 -24.07
N GLY A 116 -10.60 -24.92 -25.37
CA GLY A 116 -11.84 -25.27 -26.04
C GLY A 116 -11.60 -26.03 -27.34
N TYR A 117 -12.69 -26.39 -28.01
CA TYR A 117 -12.65 -27.15 -29.25
C TYR A 117 -13.39 -26.42 -30.35
N VAL A 118 -12.82 -26.44 -31.55
CA VAL A 118 -13.42 -25.87 -32.76
C VAL A 118 -13.60 -26.99 -33.80
N PRO A 119 -14.81 -27.14 -34.36
CA PRO A 119 -15.07 -28.18 -35.36
C PRO A 119 -14.28 -27.91 -36.65
N LEU A 120 -13.88 -28.98 -37.33
CA LEU A 120 -13.31 -28.91 -38.67
C LEU A 120 -14.42 -29.03 -39.72
N TYR A 121 -14.40 -28.18 -40.73
CA TYR A 121 -15.38 -28.15 -41.81
C TYR A 121 -14.77 -28.65 -43.12
N LEU A 122 -13.93 -27.84 -43.76
CA LEU A 122 -13.44 -28.06 -45.12
C LEU A 122 -12.03 -28.65 -45.16
N SER A 123 -11.24 -28.49 -44.10
CA SER A 123 -9.90 -29.10 -44.02
C SER A 123 -9.93 -30.64 -44.05
N GLN A 124 -11.08 -31.24 -43.72
CA GLN A 124 -11.28 -32.68 -43.82
C GLN A 124 -11.21 -33.21 -45.27
N VAL A 125 -11.50 -32.37 -46.28
CA VAL A 125 -11.48 -32.74 -47.72
C VAL A 125 -10.08 -33.16 -48.18
N ILE A 126 -9.04 -32.60 -47.57
CA ILE A 126 -7.63 -32.93 -47.83
C ILE A 126 -7.03 -33.87 -46.77
N GLY A 127 -7.89 -34.49 -45.95
CA GLY A 127 -7.49 -35.51 -44.99
C GLY A 127 -7.04 -35.01 -43.61
N TYR A 128 -7.14 -33.70 -43.31
CA TYR A 128 -6.85 -33.20 -41.97
C TYR A 128 -7.98 -33.58 -41.00
N ARG A 129 -7.65 -34.32 -39.94
CA ARG A 129 -8.62 -34.85 -38.96
C ARG A 129 -8.58 -34.14 -37.60
N GLY A 130 -7.71 -33.15 -37.43
CA GLY A 130 -7.53 -32.43 -36.16
C GLY A 130 -6.79 -33.26 -35.10
N ASP A 131 -6.86 -32.79 -33.85
CA ASP A 131 -6.24 -33.41 -32.67
C ASP A 131 -7.27 -33.74 -31.56
N ALA A 132 -8.56 -33.51 -31.83
CA ALA A 132 -9.63 -33.79 -30.90
C ALA A 132 -10.88 -34.32 -31.62
N THR A 133 -11.81 -34.92 -30.85
CA THR A 133 -13.13 -35.32 -31.35
C THR A 133 -14.19 -34.59 -30.54
N LEU A 134 -15.09 -33.89 -31.24
CA LEU A 134 -16.20 -33.14 -30.64
C LEU A 134 -17.51 -33.70 -31.18
N ASN A 135 -18.37 -34.24 -30.31
CA ASN A 135 -19.66 -34.84 -30.68
C ASN A 135 -19.56 -35.86 -31.84
N GLY A 136 -18.49 -36.65 -31.88
CA GLY A 136 -18.23 -37.64 -32.93
C GLY A 136 -17.63 -37.10 -34.23
N GLY A 137 -17.40 -35.78 -34.32
CA GLY A 137 -16.73 -35.13 -35.46
C GLY A 137 -15.28 -34.74 -35.17
N SER A 138 -14.45 -34.67 -36.22
CA SER A 138 -13.08 -34.16 -36.14
C SER A 138 -13.06 -32.68 -35.71
N ALA A 139 -12.24 -32.37 -34.71
CA ALA A 139 -12.11 -31.04 -34.13
C ALA A 139 -10.64 -30.68 -33.87
N LYS A 140 -10.37 -29.39 -33.71
CA LYS A 140 -9.10 -28.86 -33.24
C LYS A 140 -9.25 -28.36 -31.81
N GLN A 141 -8.38 -28.79 -30.91
CA GLN A 141 -8.24 -28.17 -29.60
C GLN A 141 -7.45 -26.86 -29.75
N ILE A 142 -8.00 -25.81 -29.16
CA ILE A 142 -7.36 -24.50 -29.05
C ILE A 142 -7.30 -24.11 -27.58
N GLY A 143 -6.35 -23.27 -27.22
CA GLY A 143 -6.24 -22.79 -25.86
C GLY A 143 -5.25 -21.66 -25.72
N ALA A 144 -5.36 -20.98 -24.60
CA ALA A 144 -4.47 -19.92 -24.19
C ALA A 144 -4.19 -20.05 -22.69
N ALA A 145 -3.00 -19.66 -22.28
CA ALA A 145 -2.61 -19.62 -20.89
C ALA A 145 -1.95 -18.28 -20.60
N SER A 146 -2.15 -17.80 -19.38
CA SER A 146 -1.50 -16.61 -18.88
C SER A 146 -1.07 -16.81 -17.45
N VAL A 147 0.00 -16.13 -17.06
CA VAL A 147 0.54 -16.14 -15.71
C VAL A 147 0.67 -14.69 -15.23
N ALA A 148 0.27 -14.45 -13.99
CA ALA A 148 0.35 -13.16 -13.33
C ALA A 148 0.94 -13.31 -11.93
N LYS A 149 1.61 -12.25 -11.46
CA LYS A 149 2.05 -12.14 -10.08
C LYS A 149 1.60 -10.82 -9.48
N ARG A 150 1.49 -10.81 -8.15
CA ARG A 150 1.29 -9.59 -7.37
C ARG A 150 2.54 -9.31 -6.53
N PRO A 151 3.47 -8.46 -7.00
CA PRO A 151 4.68 -8.16 -6.25
C PRO A 151 4.35 -7.40 -4.97
N SER A 152 5.18 -7.52 -3.95
CA SER A 152 5.16 -6.68 -2.76
C SER A 152 5.93 -5.38 -3.03
N THR A 153 5.37 -4.23 -2.68
CA THR A 153 5.98 -2.92 -2.88
C THR A 153 6.32 -2.28 -1.53
N PRO A 154 7.57 -1.82 -1.30
CA PRO A 154 7.90 -1.01 -0.12
C PRO A 154 7.05 0.25 -0.09
N THR A 155 6.50 0.58 1.08
CA THR A 155 5.64 1.74 1.27
C THR A 155 5.96 2.41 2.58
N ASP A 156 6.18 3.71 2.53
CA ASP A 156 6.42 4.55 3.69
C ASP A 156 5.10 5.03 4.29
N PHE A 157 5.06 5.11 5.61
CA PHE A 157 3.92 5.52 6.42
C PHE A 157 4.32 6.69 7.31
N CYS A 158 3.65 7.82 7.16
CA CYS A 158 3.85 8.96 8.05
C CYS A 158 3.12 8.78 9.37
N LEU A 159 2.08 7.94 9.43
CA LEU A 159 1.30 7.71 10.63
C LEU A 159 1.36 6.24 10.95
N LEU A 160 1.97 5.89 12.07
CA LEU A 160 2.10 4.53 12.56
C LEU A 160 1.53 4.42 13.96
N ALA A 161 0.54 3.56 14.14
CA ALA A 161 0.07 3.14 15.46
C ALA A 161 0.65 1.76 15.81
N LEU A 162 1.29 1.64 16.98
CA LEU A 162 1.97 0.43 17.44
C LEU A 162 1.07 -0.45 18.33
N GLY A 163 0.13 0.18 19.01
CA GLY A 163 -0.65 -0.34 20.12
C GLY A 163 -1.92 -1.09 19.70
N PRO A 164 -2.64 -1.64 20.69
CA PRO A 164 -3.77 -2.54 20.47
C PRO A 164 -5.04 -1.85 19.95
N GLN A 165 -5.24 -0.55 20.21
CA GLN A 165 -6.37 0.20 19.66
C GLN A 165 -6.09 0.70 18.25
N GLY A 166 -4.80 0.88 17.92
CA GLY A 166 -4.33 1.19 16.59
C GLY A 166 -4.79 2.58 16.14
N ILE A 167 -5.37 2.66 14.94
CA ILE A 167 -5.90 3.91 14.38
C ILE A 167 -7.42 3.89 14.47
N ARG A 168 -8.01 4.90 15.11
CA ARG A 168 -9.45 5.08 15.21
C ARG A 168 -9.89 6.46 14.76
N SER A 169 -11.02 6.54 14.08
CA SER A 169 -11.76 7.80 13.92
C SER A 169 -13.24 7.59 14.23
N ASN A 170 -13.86 8.60 14.85
CA ASN A 170 -15.28 8.61 15.13
C ASN A 170 -15.88 9.97 14.73
N GLY A 171 -16.40 10.07 13.51
CA GLY A 171 -16.95 11.32 13.00
C GLY A 171 -15.86 12.28 12.54
N ALA A 172 -15.05 11.85 11.57
CA ALA A 172 -13.98 12.66 10.97
C ALA A 172 -14.23 12.93 9.47
N PRO A 173 -15.36 13.55 9.07
CA PRO A 173 -15.71 13.75 7.66
C PRO A 173 -14.77 14.72 6.93
N LYS A 174 -13.96 15.48 7.68
CA LYS A 174 -13.01 16.46 7.17
C LYS A 174 -11.56 16.13 7.55
N ALA A 175 -11.30 14.91 8.06
CA ALA A 175 -9.92 14.48 8.25
C ALA A 175 -9.23 14.38 6.89
N SER A 176 -7.99 14.87 6.84
CA SER A 176 -7.19 14.84 5.62
C SER A 176 -5.74 14.60 5.98
N MET A 177 -5.28 13.38 5.71
CA MET A 177 -3.88 12.99 5.84
C MET A 177 -3.23 13.03 4.46
N ALA A 178 -2.31 13.97 4.23
CA ALA A 178 -1.54 14.03 2.99
C ALA A 178 -0.43 12.96 2.90
N CYS A 179 -0.60 11.83 3.59
CA CYS A 179 0.39 10.76 3.69
C CYS A 179 -0.26 9.43 4.14
N ASN A 180 0.48 8.33 4.01
CA ASN A 180 -0.04 6.99 4.28
C ASN A 180 -0.11 6.68 5.78
N ALA A 181 -1.11 5.90 6.18
CA ALA A 181 -1.34 5.49 7.56
C ALA A 181 -1.27 3.96 7.72
N MET A 182 -0.62 3.49 8.78
CA MET A 182 -0.46 2.07 9.13
C MET A 182 -0.78 1.84 10.60
N SER A 183 -1.48 0.75 10.89
CA SER A 183 -1.61 0.21 12.24
C SER A 183 -0.93 -1.15 12.32
N ASN A 184 -0.06 -1.35 13.30
CA ASN A 184 0.52 -2.66 13.62
C ASN A 184 -0.49 -3.64 14.23
N THR A 185 -1.73 -3.20 14.42
CA THR A 185 -2.84 -4.05 14.86
C THR A 185 -4.05 -3.85 13.93
N GLY A 186 -5.20 -3.40 14.43
CA GLY A 186 -6.37 -3.04 13.63
C GLY A 186 -6.48 -1.53 13.40
N SER A 187 -7.28 -1.14 12.42
CA SER A 187 -7.71 0.25 12.25
C SER A 187 -9.20 0.33 11.95
N THR A 188 -9.89 1.32 12.50
CA THR A 188 -11.34 1.50 12.33
C THR A 188 -11.70 2.97 12.23
N CYS A 189 -12.15 3.40 11.04
CA CYS A 189 -12.48 4.77 10.77
C CYS A 189 -13.95 4.92 10.41
N ASN A 190 -14.72 5.45 11.36
CA ASN A 190 -16.17 5.61 11.22
C ASN A 190 -16.53 7.07 10.88
N GLY A 191 -17.48 7.27 9.97
CA GLY A 191 -17.97 8.60 9.60
C GLY A 191 -17.07 9.39 8.63
N GLY A 192 -16.02 8.77 8.10
CA GLY A 192 -15.11 9.33 7.09
C GLY A 192 -13.82 8.53 7.02
N ASN A 193 -13.29 8.32 5.82
CA ASN A 193 -11.90 7.86 5.69
C ASN A 193 -10.96 9.02 6.07
N LEU A 194 -9.73 8.73 6.49
CA LEU A 194 -8.79 9.75 6.95
C LEU A 194 -8.26 10.66 5.82
N GLY A 195 -8.73 10.49 4.58
CA GLY A 195 -8.12 11.11 3.40
C GLY A 195 -6.71 10.60 3.05
N ALA A 196 -6.15 9.68 3.85
CA ALA A 196 -4.86 9.05 3.60
C ALA A 196 -4.88 8.30 2.25
N PRO A 197 -3.90 8.48 1.34
CA PRO A 197 -3.86 7.75 0.07
C PRO A 197 -3.90 6.23 0.27
N ILE A 198 -3.14 5.75 1.26
CA ILE A 198 -3.12 4.36 1.69
C ILE A 198 -3.42 4.30 3.19
N GLY A 199 -4.39 3.47 3.55
CA GLY A 199 -4.59 2.96 4.89
C GLY A 199 -4.21 1.48 4.95
N ALA A 200 -3.34 1.10 5.88
CA ALA A 200 -2.91 -0.27 6.08
C ALA A 200 -3.13 -0.70 7.53
N ALA A 201 -3.34 -1.99 7.74
CA ALA A 201 -3.37 -2.60 9.07
C ALA A 201 -2.75 -4.01 9.03
N HIS A 202 -2.09 -4.39 10.12
CA HIS A 202 -1.58 -5.75 10.28
C HIS A 202 -2.70 -6.78 10.38
N ASN A 203 -3.76 -6.44 11.10
CA ASN A 203 -4.98 -7.24 11.17
C ASN A 203 -5.96 -6.71 10.12
N THR A 204 -7.07 -6.13 10.58
CA THR A 204 -8.13 -5.59 9.72
C THR A 204 -8.05 -4.07 9.65
N ASN A 205 -8.07 -3.53 8.42
CA ASN A 205 -8.37 -2.13 8.18
C ASN A 205 -9.85 -1.98 7.82
N ASN A 206 -10.58 -1.22 8.62
CA ASN A 206 -11.98 -0.91 8.43
C ASN A 206 -12.17 0.59 8.15
N GLY A 207 -11.85 1.02 6.92
CA GLY A 207 -12.20 2.37 6.44
C GLY A 207 -11.11 3.44 6.53
N CYS A 208 -9.88 3.14 6.98
CA CYS A 208 -8.87 4.15 7.32
C CYS A 208 -7.96 4.61 6.17
N GLY A 209 -8.51 4.83 4.96
CA GLY A 209 -7.78 5.36 3.81
C GLY A 209 -8.56 5.27 2.51
N VAL A 210 -8.03 5.89 1.44
CA VAL A 210 -8.60 5.81 0.08
C VAL A 210 -8.41 4.40 -0.49
N THR A 211 -7.18 3.89 -0.42
CA THR A 211 -6.88 2.48 -0.71
C THR A 211 -6.62 1.75 0.60
N GLN A 212 -7.28 0.62 0.82
CA GLN A 212 -7.24 -0.10 2.09
C GLN A 212 -6.54 -1.45 1.93
N TYR A 213 -5.61 -1.73 2.85
CA TYR A 213 -4.94 -3.02 2.96
C TYR A 213 -5.10 -3.57 4.38
N SER A 214 -5.39 -4.87 4.46
CA SER A 214 -5.40 -5.68 5.67
C SER A 214 -4.33 -6.77 5.56
N ASN A 215 -3.95 -7.41 6.67
CA ASN A 215 -2.93 -8.46 6.69
C ASN A 215 -1.55 -8.00 6.18
N VAL A 216 -1.22 -6.72 6.38
CA VAL A 216 0.09 -6.16 6.02
C VAL A 216 1.12 -6.55 7.08
N PRO A 217 2.38 -6.89 6.76
CA PRO A 217 3.38 -7.15 7.79
C PRO A 217 3.53 -5.96 8.74
N ALA A 218 3.52 -6.21 10.05
CA ALA A 218 3.71 -5.17 11.06
C ALA A 218 5.04 -4.45 10.82
N VAL A 219 5.03 -3.13 10.94
CA VAL A 219 6.22 -2.28 10.84
C VAL A 219 7.07 -2.49 12.08
N VAL A 220 8.37 -2.73 11.88
CA VAL A 220 9.34 -2.83 12.98
C VAL A 220 9.59 -1.43 13.54
N ASP A 221 9.46 -1.26 14.85
CA ASP A 221 9.81 0.01 15.53
C ASP A 221 11.33 0.13 15.66
N THR A 222 11.95 0.82 14.70
CA THR A 222 13.39 1.09 14.71
C THR A 222 13.78 2.26 15.62
N TYR A 223 12.83 3.09 16.05
CA TYR A 223 13.12 4.31 16.83
C TYR A 223 13.25 4.02 18.33
N ALA A 224 12.72 2.89 18.80
CA ALA A 224 12.94 2.40 20.17
C ALA A 224 14.44 2.26 20.53
N ALA A 225 15.29 1.96 19.54
CA ALA A 225 16.74 1.82 19.74
C ALA A 225 17.42 3.14 20.17
N LEU A 226 16.83 4.29 19.85
CA LEU A 226 17.33 5.62 20.24
C LEU A 226 17.23 5.86 21.75
N ALA A 227 16.45 5.07 22.50
CA ALA A 227 16.36 5.19 23.95
C ALA A 227 17.73 5.05 24.64
N SER A 228 18.61 4.22 24.09
CA SER A 228 20.00 4.06 24.57
C SER A 228 20.89 5.30 24.37
N LYS A 229 20.39 6.30 23.62
CA LYS A 229 21.08 7.56 23.29
C LYS A 229 20.51 8.77 24.02
N ILE A 230 19.49 8.58 24.86
CA ILE A 230 18.96 9.64 25.72
C ILE A 230 20.09 10.07 26.69
N PRO A 231 20.40 11.37 26.78
CA PRO A 231 21.35 11.87 27.77
C PRO A 231 20.96 11.46 29.20
N PRO A 232 21.92 11.14 30.08
CA PRO A 232 21.60 10.77 31.46
C PRO A 232 21.00 11.94 32.23
N ASP A 233 20.06 11.64 33.13
CA ASP A 233 19.41 12.60 34.00
C ASP A 233 20.40 13.18 35.05
N PRO A 234 20.73 14.48 35.00
CA PRO A 234 21.59 15.15 35.99
C PRO A 234 20.80 15.75 37.16
N CYS A 235 19.47 15.61 37.18
CA CYS A 235 18.59 16.33 38.07
C CYS A 235 18.56 15.72 39.48
N SER A 236 18.30 16.59 40.47
CA SER A 236 18.08 16.21 41.86
C SER A 236 16.68 16.55 42.36
N SER A 237 15.95 17.41 41.63
CA SER A 237 14.58 17.82 41.92
C SER A 237 13.86 18.15 40.63
N TYR A 238 12.54 17.92 40.59
CA TYR A 238 11.71 18.16 39.40
C TYR A 238 10.55 19.10 39.73
N PRO A 239 10.78 20.44 39.73
CA PRO A 239 9.72 21.43 39.92
C PRO A 239 8.54 21.19 38.98
N GLN A 240 7.33 21.28 39.51
CA GLN A 240 6.09 21.10 38.75
C GLN A 240 5.30 22.41 38.72
N GLU A 241 4.50 22.61 37.68
CA GLU A 241 3.66 23.79 37.57
C GLU A 241 2.72 23.93 38.77
N PRO A 242 2.50 25.15 39.26
CA PRO A 242 1.61 25.40 40.38
C PRO A 242 0.17 25.01 40.03
N THR A 243 -0.36 23.99 40.70
CA THR A 243 -1.75 23.55 40.51
C THR A 243 -2.78 24.54 41.06
N LYS A 244 -2.37 25.37 42.03
CA LYS A 244 -3.23 26.40 42.65
C LYS A 244 -2.59 27.77 42.49
N LYS A 245 -3.45 28.80 42.38
CA LYS A 245 -3.06 30.21 42.22
C LYS A 245 -2.06 30.73 43.29
N LYS A 246 -1.96 30.09 44.45
CA LYS A 246 -1.07 30.50 45.55
C LYS A 246 0.18 29.62 45.68
N ASP A 247 0.29 28.56 44.88
CA ASP A 247 1.50 27.72 44.88
C ASP A 247 2.66 28.54 44.28
N PRO A 248 3.91 28.30 44.73
CA PRO A 248 5.06 28.99 44.16
C PRO A 248 5.14 28.77 42.65
N ALA A 249 5.48 29.82 41.91
CA ALA A 249 5.78 29.69 40.49
C ALA A 249 6.98 28.76 40.28
N LEU A 250 7.11 28.21 39.07
CA LEU A 250 8.30 27.47 38.65
C LEU A 250 9.56 28.32 38.89
N PRO A 251 10.72 27.73 39.19
CA PRO A 251 11.97 28.48 39.29
C PRO A 251 12.30 29.14 37.95
N ALA A 252 13.05 30.25 37.98
CA ALA A 252 13.38 31.02 36.77
C ALA A 252 14.12 30.21 35.68
N SER A 253 14.84 29.15 36.07
CA SER A 253 15.47 28.19 35.15
C SER A 253 14.48 27.44 34.25
N ASN A 254 13.24 27.31 34.72
CA ASN A 254 12.15 26.56 34.09
C ASN A 254 11.13 27.50 33.41
N GLN A 255 11.41 28.81 33.38
CA GLN A 255 10.57 29.81 32.74
C GLN A 255 11.33 30.43 31.57
N TRP A 256 10.92 30.11 30.34
CA TRP A 256 11.62 30.58 29.15
C TRP A 256 10.86 31.68 28.41
N SER A 257 11.60 32.67 27.94
CA SER A 257 11.15 33.70 27.01
C SER A 257 12.34 34.21 26.20
N GLY A 258 12.07 34.89 25.08
CA GLY A 258 13.10 35.53 24.27
C GLY A 258 14.00 34.55 23.54
N TYR A 259 15.29 34.89 23.42
CA TYR A 259 16.24 34.09 22.65
C TYR A 259 16.97 33.09 23.54
N GLN A 260 17.01 31.83 23.14
CA GLN A 260 17.69 30.74 23.83
C GLN A 260 18.76 30.15 22.92
N SER A 261 20.03 30.30 23.27
CA SER A 261 21.13 29.64 22.57
C SER A 261 21.49 28.36 23.31
N LEU A 262 21.23 27.23 22.69
CA LEU A 262 21.43 25.92 23.30
C LEU A 262 22.71 25.27 22.79
N GLY A 263 23.41 24.56 23.68
CA GLY A 263 24.54 23.69 23.31
C GLY A 263 24.06 22.38 22.66
N SER A 264 24.93 21.37 22.56
CA SER A 264 24.56 20.07 22.00
C SER A 264 23.51 19.32 22.83
N THR A 265 23.50 19.52 24.14
CA THR A 265 22.52 18.94 25.05
C THR A 265 22.18 19.93 26.14
N PHE A 266 20.89 20.12 26.40
CA PHE A 266 20.37 20.93 27.49
C PHE A 266 19.31 20.11 28.24
N VAL A 267 19.40 20.05 29.57
CA VAL A 267 18.44 19.31 30.40
C VAL A 267 17.67 20.27 31.28
N VAL A 268 16.35 20.18 31.23
CA VAL A 268 15.42 20.85 32.15
C VAL A 268 14.90 19.81 33.13
N CYS A 269 15.07 20.11 34.41
CA CYS A 269 14.56 19.28 35.49
C CYS A 269 13.13 19.73 35.82
N GLY A 270 12.14 18.85 35.66
CA GLY A 270 10.73 19.17 35.86
C GLY A 270 10.11 19.96 34.71
N ASP A 271 9.00 20.64 34.98
CA ASP A 271 8.21 21.32 33.97
C ASP A 271 8.92 22.52 33.38
N LEU A 272 8.86 22.68 32.06
CA LEU A 272 9.31 23.86 31.33
C LEU A 272 8.11 24.67 30.88
N GLN A 273 7.98 25.90 31.35
CA GLN A 273 6.90 26.81 30.97
C GLN A 273 7.42 27.99 30.16
N LEU A 274 6.70 28.37 29.11
CA LEU A 274 6.97 29.61 28.39
C LEU A 274 6.29 30.80 29.08
N THR A 275 7.02 31.89 29.26
CA THR A 275 6.52 33.17 29.78
C THR A 275 6.50 34.27 28.72
N GLY A 276 6.93 33.93 27.51
CA GLY A 276 6.92 34.74 26.31
C GLY A 276 7.31 33.88 25.10
N ASN A 277 7.22 34.44 23.89
CA ASN A 277 7.70 33.73 22.70
C ASN A 277 9.19 33.42 22.84
N VAL A 278 9.57 32.19 22.49
CA VAL A 278 10.93 31.69 22.55
C VAL A 278 11.44 31.38 21.15
N THR A 279 12.63 31.90 20.84
CA THR A 279 13.39 31.54 19.65
C THR A 279 14.63 30.75 20.08
N ILE A 280 14.76 29.51 19.62
CA ILE A 280 15.87 28.62 19.91
C ILE A 280 16.87 28.66 18.76
N ASP A 281 18.12 29.00 19.09
CA ASP A 281 19.27 28.76 18.23
C ASP A 281 19.97 27.48 18.67
N ALA A 282 19.81 26.45 17.84
CA ALA A 282 20.20 25.08 18.12
C ALA A 282 21.16 24.56 17.03
N PRO A 283 22.47 24.49 17.27
CA PRO A 283 23.39 23.82 16.35
C PRO A 283 22.87 22.43 15.95
N ALA A 284 23.18 21.98 14.73
CA ALA A 284 22.67 20.70 14.23
C ALA A 284 22.96 19.55 15.22
N GLY A 285 21.90 18.89 15.68
CA GLY A 285 21.97 17.79 16.66
C GLY A 285 21.74 18.22 18.12
N THR A 286 21.26 19.43 18.37
CA THR A 286 20.86 19.89 19.71
C THR A 286 19.71 19.06 20.26
N VAL A 287 19.87 18.63 21.50
CA VAL A 287 18.86 17.87 22.26
C VAL A 287 18.44 18.67 23.49
N LEU A 288 17.15 18.96 23.60
CA LEU A 288 16.52 19.46 24.82
C LEU A 288 15.84 18.28 25.53
N VAL A 289 16.35 17.86 26.68
CA VAL A 289 15.71 16.83 27.51
C VAL A 289 14.91 17.52 28.61
N ILE A 290 13.65 17.12 28.77
CA ILE A 290 12.79 17.50 29.87
C ILE A 290 12.58 16.25 30.72
N GLU A 291 13.20 16.23 31.90
CA GLU A 291 13.18 15.08 32.83
C GLU A 291 12.04 15.26 33.83
N ASN A 292 11.13 14.28 33.91
CA ASN A 292 9.98 14.30 34.83
C ASN A 292 9.14 15.58 34.74
N GLY A 293 8.88 16.06 33.52
CA GLY A 293 8.06 17.25 33.31
C GLY A 293 7.59 17.47 31.88
N GLN A 294 6.72 18.46 31.73
CA GLN A 294 6.08 18.85 30.48
C GLN A 294 6.76 20.06 29.82
N LEU A 295 6.41 20.31 28.55
CA LEU A 295 6.67 21.58 27.88
C LEU A 295 5.35 22.35 27.76
N ASP A 296 5.07 23.25 28.70
CA ASP A 296 3.91 24.13 28.65
C ASP A 296 4.21 25.36 27.80
N THR A 297 3.57 25.41 26.64
CA THR A 297 3.66 26.58 25.75
C THR A 297 2.98 27.81 26.32
N ASN A 298 2.03 27.68 27.27
CA ASN A 298 1.34 28.77 27.95
C ASN A 298 0.80 29.87 27.00
N GLY A 299 0.39 29.49 25.78
CA GLY A 299 -0.10 30.42 24.75
C GLY A 299 0.98 31.13 23.91
N TYR A 300 2.25 30.80 24.09
CA TYR A 300 3.39 31.36 23.37
C TYR A 300 3.98 30.38 22.34
N ALA A 301 4.78 30.91 21.41
CA ALA A 301 5.47 30.11 20.42
C ALA A 301 6.85 29.65 20.90
N LEU A 302 7.21 28.40 20.62
CA LEU A 302 8.58 27.87 20.67
C LEU A 302 9.06 27.64 19.24
N THR A 303 10.03 28.42 18.77
CA THR A 303 10.45 28.43 17.37
C THR A 303 11.94 28.16 17.21
N THR A 304 12.34 27.26 16.31
CA THR A 304 13.76 27.10 15.91
C THR A 304 14.20 28.14 14.89
N THR A 305 15.43 28.66 14.98
CA THR A 305 16.01 29.56 13.97
C THR A 305 16.21 28.89 12.60
N LYS A 306 16.46 29.68 11.56
CA LYS A 306 16.72 29.13 10.22
C LYS A 306 18.06 28.38 10.19
N GLY A 307 18.03 27.14 9.70
CA GLY A 307 19.23 26.32 9.52
C GLY A 307 19.69 25.59 10.77
N THR A 308 18.93 25.69 11.87
CA THR A 308 19.12 24.92 13.10
C THR A 308 18.15 23.76 13.17
N GLY A 309 18.35 22.86 14.15
CA GLY A 309 17.43 21.77 14.39
C GLY A 309 17.46 21.31 15.84
N LEU A 310 16.28 21.01 16.38
CA LEU A 310 16.05 20.69 17.78
C LEU A 310 15.32 19.35 17.91
N THR A 311 15.82 18.50 18.79
CA THR A 311 15.09 17.33 19.29
C THR A 311 14.66 17.61 20.72
N VAL A 312 13.36 17.58 21.00
CA VAL A 312 12.80 17.64 22.35
C VAL A 312 12.54 16.23 22.84
N ILE A 313 13.17 15.84 23.94
CA ILE A 313 13.03 14.53 24.57
C ILE A 313 12.27 14.68 25.88
N PHE A 314 11.18 13.93 26.03
CA PHE A 314 10.53 13.72 27.32
C PHE A 314 11.04 12.43 27.94
N SER A 315 11.73 12.54 29.07
CA SER A 315 12.35 11.44 29.82
C SER A 315 11.93 11.53 31.30
N GLY A 316 12.35 10.56 32.11
CA GLY A 316 12.10 10.54 33.55
C GLY A 316 11.85 9.15 34.10
N ASP A 317 10.95 9.03 35.06
CA ASP A 317 10.50 7.78 35.66
C ASP A 317 8.96 7.71 35.72
N ASN A 318 8.42 6.62 36.26
CA ASN A 318 6.97 6.39 36.37
C ASN A 318 6.42 6.61 37.80
N SER A 319 7.23 7.16 38.71
CA SER A 319 6.97 7.21 40.15
C SER A 319 6.17 8.43 40.60
N GLY A 320 6.11 9.49 39.78
CA GLY A 320 5.34 10.71 40.02
C GLY A 320 4.11 10.87 39.12
N SER A 321 3.29 11.88 39.43
CA SER A 321 2.21 12.35 38.55
C SER A 321 2.73 13.43 37.60
N TYR A 322 3.70 13.06 36.78
CA TYR A 322 4.32 13.93 35.79
C TYR A 322 3.59 13.84 34.46
N THR A 323 3.60 14.91 33.68
CA THR A 323 3.17 14.91 32.28
C THR A 323 4.42 14.92 31.41
N HIS A 324 4.56 13.97 30.49
CA HIS A 324 5.74 13.80 29.64
C HIS A 324 5.41 14.11 28.18
N GLY A 325 5.00 15.36 27.93
CA GLY A 325 4.59 15.80 26.61
C GLY A 325 4.41 17.31 26.51
N PRO A 326 4.10 17.81 25.29
CA PRO A 326 3.79 19.21 25.08
C PRO A 326 2.37 19.56 25.53
N THR A 327 2.23 20.70 26.20
CA THR A 327 0.96 21.24 26.71
C THR A 327 0.85 22.75 26.44
N GLY A 328 -0.23 23.36 26.92
CA GLY A 328 -0.53 24.78 26.69
C GLY A 328 -1.19 25.07 25.34
N GLY A 329 -1.65 26.31 25.17
CA GLY A 329 -2.40 26.78 23.99
C GLY A 329 -1.58 27.49 22.91
N GLY A 330 -0.24 27.40 22.97
CA GLY A 330 0.66 28.10 22.05
C GLY A 330 0.98 27.33 20.77
N THR A 331 2.17 27.55 20.22
CA THR A 331 2.65 26.91 18.97
C THR A 331 4.01 26.27 19.17
N LEU A 332 4.17 25.03 18.70
CA LEU A 332 5.47 24.39 18.55
C LEU A 332 5.90 24.47 17.09
N ASP A 333 6.84 25.37 16.79
CA ASP A 333 7.43 25.58 15.47
C ASP A 333 8.88 25.06 15.45
N ILE A 334 9.04 23.75 15.38
CA ILE A 334 10.33 23.08 15.55
C ILE A 334 10.70 22.24 14.34
N ALA A 335 11.90 22.46 13.81
CA ALA A 335 12.52 21.59 12.83
C ALA A 335 13.49 20.61 13.52
N ALA A 336 13.37 19.32 13.21
CA ALA A 336 14.32 18.32 13.65
C ALA A 336 15.73 18.57 13.06
N PRO A 337 16.80 18.11 13.72
CA PRO A 337 18.14 18.03 13.12
C PRO A 337 18.11 17.23 11.81
N THR A 338 18.88 17.63 10.80
CA THR A 338 18.98 16.90 9.51
C THR A 338 20.14 15.90 9.45
N SER A 339 20.93 15.81 10.52
CA SER A 339 22.08 14.92 10.66
C SER A 339 22.37 14.62 12.13
N GLY A 340 23.29 13.68 12.38
CA GLY A 340 23.63 13.25 13.74
C GLY A 340 22.71 12.17 14.27
N THR A 341 22.85 11.84 15.56
CA THR A 341 22.13 10.72 16.22
C THR A 341 20.61 10.90 16.19
N TRP A 342 20.15 12.14 16.32
CA TRP A 342 18.73 12.51 16.35
C TRP A 342 18.22 13.07 15.02
N SER A 343 18.93 12.74 13.92
CA SER A 343 18.52 13.13 12.57
C SER A 343 17.07 12.74 12.29
N GLY A 344 16.26 13.72 11.88
CA GLY A 344 14.86 13.54 11.55
C GLY A 344 13.92 13.44 12.75
N VAL A 345 14.40 13.50 14.00
CA VAL A 345 13.57 13.37 15.22
C VAL A 345 13.32 14.74 15.86
N ALA A 346 12.07 15.19 15.87
CA ALA A 346 11.67 16.47 16.47
C ALA A 346 11.22 16.30 17.91
N ILE A 347 10.36 15.31 18.17
CA ILE A 347 9.87 14.98 19.52
C ILE A 347 10.09 13.49 19.76
N TYR A 348 10.65 13.17 20.92
CA TYR A 348 10.88 11.80 21.36
C TYR A 348 10.41 11.63 22.79
N GLN A 349 9.59 10.62 23.06
CA GLN A 349 9.25 10.21 24.41
C GLN A 349 9.96 8.91 24.72
N ASP A 350 10.65 8.87 25.86
CA ASP A 350 11.40 7.70 26.30
C ASP A 350 10.46 6.46 26.38
N PRO A 351 10.74 5.37 25.66
CA PRO A 351 9.93 4.15 25.67
C PRO A 351 9.74 3.51 27.05
N LYS A 352 10.54 3.86 28.07
CA LYS A 352 10.35 3.36 29.44
C LYS A 352 9.20 4.06 30.17
N LEU A 353 8.72 5.20 29.67
CA LEU A 353 7.62 5.96 30.26
C LEU A 353 6.27 5.33 29.88
N THR A 354 5.40 5.15 30.86
CA THR A 354 4.07 4.52 30.72
C THR A 354 2.95 5.32 31.39
N ASN A 355 3.30 6.28 32.25
CA ASN A 355 2.37 7.17 32.94
C ASN A 355 2.55 8.61 32.44
N GLY A 356 1.46 9.38 32.37
CA GLY A 356 1.54 10.80 31.99
C GLY A 356 1.98 11.06 30.55
N VAL A 357 1.87 10.06 29.68
CA VAL A 357 2.42 10.08 28.32
C VAL A 357 1.42 10.52 27.25
N ASP A 358 0.12 10.51 27.56
CA ASP A 358 -0.96 10.73 26.60
C ASP A 358 -1.04 12.20 26.13
N VAL A 359 -1.39 12.39 24.86
CA VAL A 359 -1.56 13.72 24.25
C VAL A 359 -2.99 13.89 23.76
N SER A 360 -3.80 14.71 24.45
CA SER A 360 -5.24 14.80 24.20
C SER A 360 -5.67 15.78 23.09
N ALA A 361 -4.77 16.64 22.61
CA ALA A 361 -5.12 17.71 21.67
C ALA A 361 -3.99 18.04 20.68
N ALA A 362 -3.34 17.00 20.14
CA ALA A 362 -2.25 17.17 19.17
C ALA A 362 -2.70 18.03 17.97
N GLY A 363 -1.86 19.00 17.59
CA GLY A 363 -2.09 19.93 16.50
C GLY A 363 -3.13 21.03 16.80
N ASN A 364 -3.67 21.11 18.01
CA ASN A 364 -4.62 22.15 18.41
C ASN A 364 -4.14 22.94 19.65
N SER A 365 -3.71 22.23 20.70
CA SER A 365 -3.22 22.85 21.94
C SER A 365 -2.04 22.05 22.50
N PRO A 366 -0.79 22.39 22.11
CA PRO A 366 -0.41 23.47 21.21
C PRO A 366 -0.67 23.15 19.73
N ALA A 367 -0.64 24.19 18.89
CA ALA A 367 -0.55 24.03 17.43
C ALA A 367 0.81 23.40 17.06
N TRP A 368 0.81 22.47 16.11
CA TRP A 368 2.01 21.71 15.73
C TRP A 368 2.48 22.11 14.33
N ASP A 369 3.52 22.94 14.29
CA ASP A 369 4.29 23.28 13.11
C ASP A 369 5.63 22.52 13.19
N ILE A 370 5.58 21.21 12.94
CA ILE A 370 6.69 20.30 13.23
C ILE A 370 7.25 19.74 11.91
N THR A 371 8.56 19.88 11.72
CA THR A 371 9.28 19.14 10.68
C THR A 371 10.07 18.00 11.31
N GLY A 372 9.71 16.76 10.96
CA GLY A 372 10.38 15.54 11.43
C GLY A 372 9.44 14.53 12.07
N LEU A 373 10.02 13.63 12.85
CA LEU A 373 9.34 12.56 13.57
C LEU A 373 8.88 13.03 14.96
N VAL A 374 7.64 12.70 15.29
CA VAL A 374 7.08 12.68 16.63
C VAL A 374 6.93 11.23 17.06
N TYR A 375 7.78 10.79 17.98
CA TYR A 375 7.83 9.41 18.49
C TYR A 375 7.32 9.35 19.93
N LEU A 376 6.13 8.79 20.12
CA LEU A 376 5.43 8.67 21.41
C LEU A 376 4.90 7.24 21.62
N PRO A 377 5.79 6.25 21.80
CA PRO A 377 5.48 4.83 21.61
C PRO A 377 4.48 4.25 22.61
N ASN A 378 4.29 4.90 23.75
CA ASN A 378 3.31 4.51 24.78
C ASN A 378 2.13 5.48 24.91
N SER A 379 2.10 6.55 24.10
CA SER A 379 1.09 7.60 24.16
C SER A 379 -0.15 7.26 23.34
N SER A 380 -1.33 7.43 23.96
CA SER A 380 -2.59 7.55 23.26
C SER A 380 -2.77 8.99 22.80
N VAL A 381 -2.71 9.22 21.49
CA VAL A 381 -2.76 10.56 20.90
C VAL A 381 -4.13 10.83 20.32
N THR A 382 -4.74 11.96 20.69
CA THR A 382 -5.93 12.48 20.04
C THR A 382 -5.56 13.64 19.13
N LEU A 383 -5.61 13.40 17.82
CA LEU A 383 -5.34 14.40 16.79
C LEU A 383 -6.62 15.21 16.53
N SER A 384 -6.62 16.47 16.96
CA SER A 384 -7.79 17.36 16.91
C SER A 384 -7.58 18.61 16.06
N GLY A 385 -6.34 18.91 15.66
CA GLY A 385 -6.04 20.06 14.81
C GLY A 385 -5.20 19.69 13.59
N ALA A 386 -4.63 20.72 12.95
CA ALA A 386 -3.76 20.54 11.79
C ALA A 386 -2.31 20.47 12.24
N VAL A 387 -1.57 19.53 11.66
CA VAL A 387 -0.11 19.48 11.71
C VAL A 387 0.43 20.09 10.43
N ASN A 388 1.26 21.12 10.57
CA ASN A 388 1.98 21.77 9.48
C ASN A 388 3.48 21.51 9.60
N LYS A 389 4.24 21.90 8.57
CA LYS A 389 5.70 21.96 8.65
C LYS A 389 6.13 23.14 9.52
N ALA A 390 7.31 23.02 10.12
CA ALA A 390 7.96 24.17 10.77
C ALA A 390 8.22 25.30 9.76
N GLY A 391 8.23 26.55 10.23
CA GLY A 391 8.42 27.75 9.43
C GLY A 391 9.67 27.67 8.56
N PHE A 392 10.80 27.25 9.15
CA PHE A 392 12.07 27.04 8.45
C PHE A 392 12.37 25.57 8.12
N GLY A 393 11.43 24.68 8.39
CA GLY A 393 11.59 23.25 8.15
C GLY A 393 11.11 22.80 6.76
N LYS A 394 11.56 21.59 6.41
CA LYS A 394 11.10 20.81 5.26
C LYS A 394 9.67 20.31 5.45
N SER A 395 8.97 20.05 4.35
CA SER A 395 7.64 19.45 4.34
C SER A 395 7.73 17.95 4.65
N CYS A 396 8.10 17.62 5.88
CA CYS A 396 8.23 16.26 6.38
C CYS A 396 7.57 16.15 7.75
N PHE A 397 6.66 15.21 7.90
CA PHE A 397 6.11 14.86 9.19
C PHE A 397 5.89 13.36 9.27
N ALA A 398 6.34 12.74 10.37
CA ALA A 398 5.90 11.40 10.71
C ALA A 398 5.55 11.34 12.20
N MET A 399 4.63 10.45 12.54
CA MET A 399 4.16 10.21 13.88
C MET A 399 4.11 8.70 14.11
N VAL A 400 4.80 8.25 15.15
CA VAL A 400 4.79 6.87 15.62
C VAL A 400 4.30 6.89 17.06
N VAL A 401 3.14 6.32 17.31
CA VAL A 401 2.43 6.40 18.59
C VAL A 401 1.92 5.04 19.02
N LYS A 402 1.51 4.89 20.29
CA LYS A 402 0.80 3.68 20.72
C LYS A 402 -0.53 3.59 20.00
N ASP A 403 -1.44 4.51 20.29
CA ASP A 403 -2.79 4.51 19.76
C ASP A 403 -3.12 5.92 19.27
N ILE A 404 -3.85 6.05 18.16
CA ILE A 404 -4.30 7.36 17.66
C ILE A 404 -5.80 7.39 17.46
N THR A 405 -6.41 8.45 18.00
CA THR A 405 -7.79 8.83 17.72
C THR A 405 -7.82 10.12 16.92
N VAL A 406 -8.44 10.10 15.76
CA VAL A 406 -8.65 11.29 14.92
C VAL A 406 -10.09 11.78 15.11
N ASN A 407 -10.24 12.99 15.64
CA ASN A 407 -11.54 13.63 15.86
C ASN A 407 -11.75 14.82 14.93
N GLY A 408 -12.96 14.94 14.36
CA GLY A 408 -13.39 16.12 13.61
C GLY A 408 -12.56 16.42 12.35
N THR A 409 -11.63 17.38 12.47
CA THR A 409 -10.82 17.98 11.38
C THR A 409 -9.33 17.69 11.52
N GLY A 410 -8.93 16.59 12.17
CA GLY A 410 -7.52 16.21 12.26
C GLY A 410 -6.87 16.17 10.87
N MET A 411 -5.77 16.91 10.69
CA MET A 411 -5.12 17.06 9.39
C MET A 411 -3.61 16.91 9.51
N ILE A 412 -3.00 16.27 8.53
CA ILE A 412 -1.56 16.35 8.27
C ILE A 412 -1.41 16.99 6.89
N LEU A 413 -0.84 18.20 6.88
CA LEU A 413 -0.60 18.99 5.67
C LEU A 413 0.49 18.35 4.78
N PRO A 414 0.69 18.86 3.53
CA PRO A 414 1.52 18.19 2.53
C PRO A 414 2.89 17.72 3.05
N ASN A 415 3.19 16.46 2.73
CA ASN A 415 4.34 15.72 3.25
C ASN A 415 5.09 15.07 2.07
N GLY A 416 6.41 15.16 2.02
CA GLY A 416 7.20 14.59 0.91
C GLY A 416 8.71 14.87 0.94
N GLU A 417 9.18 15.73 1.83
CA GLU A 417 10.60 16.11 1.94
C GLU A 417 11.30 15.39 3.12
N CYS A 418 10.95 14.13 3.43
CA CYS A 418 11.50 13.45 4.62
C CYS A 418 12.96 13.03 4.50
N VAL A 419 13.40 12.56 3.33
CA VAL A 419 14.82 12.27 3.08
C VAL A 419 15.71 13.51 3.31
N PRO A 420 15.43 14.70 2.71
CA PRO A 420 16.21 15.90 2.99
C PRO A 420 15.97 16.48 4.40
N ALA A 421 14.91 16.09 5.11
CA ALA A 421 14.74 16.37 6.53
C ALA A 421 15.56 15.45 7.44
N GLY A 422 16.30 14.49 6.89
CA GLY A 422 17.09 13.52 7.64
C GLY A 422 16.26 12.41 8.29
N LEU A 423 15.00 12.23 7.86
CA LEU A 423 14.09 11.21 8.39
C LEU A 423 13.92 10.05 7.41
N SER A 424 14.27 8.84 7.85
CA SER A 424 13.77 7.60 7.24
C SER A 424 12.41 7.29 7.86
N MET A 425 11.35 7.28 7.05
CA MET A 425 10.00 7.00 7.52
C MET A 425 9.80 5.52 7.87
N PRO A 426 8.88 5.20 8.79
CA PRO A 426 8.46 3.84 9.02
C PRO A 426 7.94 3.24 7.73
N ASN A 427 8.34 2.02 7.40
CA ASN A 427 7.97 1.37 6.17
C ASN A 427 7.72 -0.12 6.35
N THR A 428 6.87 -0.66 5.49
CA THR A 428 6.65 -2.10 5.33
C THR A 428 6.28 -2.36 3.87
N THR A 429 6.14 -3.62 3.51
CA THR A 429 5.73 -4.00 2.15
C THR A 429 4.22 -4.21 2.10
N ILE A 430 3.57 -3.62 1.11
CA ILE A 430 2.15 -3.86 0.82
C ILE A 430 2.01 -4.66 -0.48
N PRO A 431 0.88 -5.38 -0.67
CA PRO A 431 0.57 -5.97 -1.97
C PRO A 431 0.49 -4.90 -3.07
N GLY A 432 1.40 -4.97 -4.04
CA GLY A 432 1.43 -4.10 -5.21
C GLY A 432 0.32 -4.41 -6.21
N ARG A 433 0.41 -3.79 -7.39
CA ARG A 433 -0.52 -4.06 -8.50
C ARG A 433 -0.18 -5.40 -9.16
N ALA A 434 -1.19 -6.22 -9.44
CA ALA A 434 -0.99 -7.43 -10.22
C ALA A 434 -0.45 -7.08 -11.62
N MET A 435 0.45 -7.92 -12.12
CA MET A 435 1.03 -7.77 -13.45
C MET A 435 1.21 -9.13 -14.10
N LEU A 436 1.06 -9.17 -15.42
CA LEU A 436 1.38 -10.35 -16.22
C LEU A 436 2.88 -10.61 -16.15
N VAL A 437 3.23 -11.88 -16.21
CA VAL A 437 4.62 -12.32 -16.29
C VAL A 437 4.76 -13.17 -17.53
N LEU A 438 5.71 -12.76 -18.38
CA LEU A 438 6.02 -13.40 -19.66
C LEU A 438 7.07 -14.49 -19.49
#